data_AF-A0A3A5VZD3-F1
#
_entry.id   AF-A0A3A5VZD3-F1
#
_cell.length_a   1.000
_cell.length_b   1.000
_cell.length_c   1.000
_cell.angle_alpha   90.00
_cell.angle_beta   90.00
_cell.angle_gamma   90.00
#
_symmetry.space_group_name_H-M   'P 1'
#
loop_
_entity.id
_entity.type
_entity.pdbx_description
1 polymer ?
#
loop_
_entity_poly.entity_id
_entity_poly.type
_entity_poly.pdbx_seq_one_letter_code
_entity_poly.pdbx_strand_id
1 'polypeptide(L)'
;MLTHHKAILPAGKHPLWAVLAAFMLLLLAPPHAGAQTVDAPYASVDACAKVGQLEFNGTSANQSITEQVELGPRTTGSNGSAALRTMIHEQLPMWDVVNHTYTEDNFTFTNVVATHSSVIVNPLTPRVVLVAHYDSRDIAERDPDPNRTGEPIPGANDGASGVAVLLELGRLIPMMNLSYQVELLFTDAEDQSHSSENQRLYGAEAWVDRQTEHDLNRTTAYIVVDMVGDAYLQLTHVYPGDLTLWSTISPLASALGLMENQQDCNGDYGRDIVNLSISTGVWDDHVPALNRGIRAIDLIDIRFGPDADPFEGYWHTHEDTPDKVSAQSLADVGLLVELGLRSDAWIFDLPLQEVAQDEGKEDNLPQIEDKPAADVEVYFGLGIAALIGLLATITLLVVLGRSVNLQPPR
;
A
#
# COMPACT_ATOMS: atom_id res chain seq x y z
N MET A 1 38.64 20.72 70.65
CA MET A 1 37.35 20.64 71.37
C MET A 1 36.46 19.69 70.56
N LEU A 2 36.39 18.39 70.88
CA LEU A 2 35.37 17.78 71.77
C LEU A 2 34.00 18.45 71.53
N THR A 3 33.01 17.78 70.93
CA THR A 3 32.31 16.64 71.54
C THR A 3 31.71 15.64 70.54
N HIS A 4 31.84 14.36 70.87
CA HIS A 4 31.10 13.22 70.33
C HIS A 4 29.64 13.20 70.81
N HIS A 5 28.69 12.88 69.94
CA HIS A 5 27.47 12.15 70.31
C HIS A 5 27.25 10.98 69.34
N LYS A 6 27.31 9.76 69.90
CA LYS A 6 26.94 8.50 69.27
C LYS A 6 25.42 8.36 69.35
N ALA A 7 24.76 8.11 68.23
CA ALA A 7 23.44 7.50 68.20
C ALA A 7 23.60 6.05 67.71
N ILE A 8 23.20 5.11 68.56
CA ILE A 8 23.15 3.68 68.30
C ILE A 8 21.77 3.39 67.68
N LEU A 9 21.74 2.79 66.49
CA LEU A 9 20.54 2.21 65.88
C LEU A 9 20.62 0.68 65.93
N PRO A 10 19.51 -0.03 66.17
CA PRO A 10 19.50 -1.47 66.40
C PRO A 10 19.60 -2.27 65.10
N ALA A 11 20.19 -3.46 65.20
CA ALA A 11 20.30 -4.44 64.12
C ALA A 11 18.92 -4.98 63.71
N GLY A 12 18.52 -4.71 62.47
CA GLY A 12 17.29 -5.19 61.85
C GLY A 12 17.57 -6.02 60.60
N LYS A 13 17.55 -7.34 60.78
CA LYS A 13 17.36 -8.45 59.83
C LYS A 13 17.36 -8.10 58.32
N HIS A 14 18.37 -8.61 57.62
CA HIS A 14 18.42 -8.71 56.16
C HIS A 14 17.22 -9.49 55.58
N PRO A 15 16.57 -9.04 54.49
CA PRO A 15 15.52 -9.81 53.85
C PRO A 15 16.16 -10.78 52.85
N LEU A 16 16.55 -11.96 53.33
CA LEU A 16 16.96 -13.08 52.46
C LEU A 16 15.82 -13.55 51.51
N TRP A 17 14.59 -13.07 51.76
CA TRP A 17 13.39 -13.40 50.99
C TRP A 17 13.26 -12.60 49.68
N ALA A 18 13.88 -11.42 49.59
CA ALA A 18 13.82 -10.59 48.38
C ALA A 18 14.67 -11.17 47.23
N VAL A 19 15.74 -11.89 47.56
CA VAL A 19 16.66 -12.50 46.56
C VAL A 19 16.10 -13.82 46.02
N LEU A 20 15.36 -14.58 46.83
CA LEU A 20 14.72 -15.83 46.41
C LEU A 20 13.50 -15.60 45.50
N ALA A 21 12.74 -14.52 45.70
CA ALA A 21 11.61 -14.16 44.84
C ALA A 21 12.06 -13.73 43.43
N ALA A 22 13.22 -13.06 43.31
CA ALA A 22 13.79 -12.67 42.02
C ALA A 22 14.29 -13.88 41.20
N PHE A 23 14.78 -14.93 41.87
CA PHE A 23 15.24 -16.15 41.19
C PHE A 23 14.10 -17.06 40.72
N MET A 24 12.94 -17.02 41.37
CA MET A 24 11.77 -17.82 40.97
C MET A 24 10.98 -17.20 39.80
N LEU A 25 11.05 -15.88 39.59
CA LEU A 25 10.44 -15.22 38.42
C LEU A 25 11.23 -15.43 37.11
N LEU A 26 12.53 -15.76 37.19
CA LEU A 26 13.37 -16.05 36.02
C LEU A 26 13.16 -17.47 35.44
N LEU A 27 12.48 -18.36 36.17
CA LEU A 27 12.19 -19.73 35.75
C LEU A 27 10.78 -19.93 35.16
N LEU A 28 9.97 -18.86 35.10
CA LEU A 28 8.63 -18.85 34.51
C LEU A 28 8.53 -17.97 33.25
N ALA A 29 9.66 -17.48 32.74
CA ALA A 29 9.67 -16.90 31.40
C ALA A 29 9.33 -18.04 30.42
N PRO A 30 8.21 -17.95 29.67
CA PRO A 30 7.97 -18.89 28.59
C PRO A 30 9.21 -18.87 27.69
N PRO A 31 9.64 -20.02 27.14
CA PRO A 31 10.70 -20.03 26.14
C PRO A 31 10.31 -18.98 25.10
N HIS A 32 11.26 -18.11 24.73
CA HIS A 32 11.05 -17.18 23.65
C HIS A 32 10.51 -18.01 22.48
N ALA A 33 9.22 -17.87 22.21
CA ALA A 33 8.69 -18.26 20.93
C ALA A 33 9.49 -17.39 19.98
N GLY A 34 10.50 -18.00 19.34
CA GLY A 34 11.20 -17.35 18.25
C GLY A 34 10.09 -16.79 17.37
N ALA A 35 10.11 -15.47 17.15
CA ALA A 35 9.26 -14.89 16.14
C ALA A 35 9.46 -15.77 14.92
N GLN A 36 8.43 -16.55 14.56
CA GLN A 36 8.46 -17.27 13.31
C GLN A 36 8.63 -16.16 12.29
N THR A 37 9.80 -16.12 11.67
CA THR A 37 10.03 -15.31 10.48
C THR A 37 8.93 -15.77 9.54
N VAL A 38 7.90 -14.93 9.39
CA VAL A 38 6.93 -15.13 8.32
C VAL A 38 7.78 -15.01 7.06
N ASP A 39 8.05 -16.14 6.41
CA ASP A 39 8.77 -16.14 5.15
C ASP A 39 7.97 -15.24 4.21
N ALA A 40 8.57 -14.11 3.84
CA ALA A 40 7.94 -13.21 2.91
C ALA A 40 7.81 -13.98 1.57
N PRO A 41 6.61 -14.06 0.99
CA PRO A 41 6.41 -14.68 -0.31
C PRO A 41 7.31 -14.09 -1.40
N TYR A 42 7.65 -12.80 -1.32
CA TYR A 42 8.61 -12.17 -2.21
C TYR A 42 10.05 -12.49 -1.77
N ALA A 43 10.88 -12.91 -2.72
CA ALA A 43 12.29 -13.12 -2.48
C ALA A 43 13.00 -11.80 -2.12
N SER A 44 14.09 -11.90 -1.35
CA SER A 44 14.95 -10.75 -1.09
C SER A 44 15.50 -10.19 -2.41
N VAL A 45 15.19 -8.93 -2.69
CA VAL A 45 15.51 -8.26 -3.95
C VAL A 45 16.95 -7.75 -3.92
N ASP A 46 17.77 -8.11 -4.92
CA ASP A 46 19.05 -7.41 -5.17
C ASP A 46 18.78 -6.13 -5.97
N ALA A 47 18.15 -5.15 -5.31
CA ALA A 47 17.72 -3.91 -5.93
C ALA A 47 18.93 -3.11 -6.46
N CYS A 48 20.05 -3.11 -5.73
CA CYS A 48 21.24 -2.37 -6.12
C CYS A 48 21.87 -2.84 -7.44
N ALA A 49 21.77 -4.13 -7.77
CA ALA A 49 22.22 -4.63 -9.07
C ALA A 49 21.44 -4.06 -10.26
N LYS A 50 20.24 -3.51 -10.03
CA LYS A 50 19.34 -3.00 -11.06
C LYS A 50 19.29 -1.46 -11.14
N VAL A 51 19.71 -0.73 -10.10
CA VAL A 51 19.67 0.74 -10.08
C VAL A 51 20.37 1.38 -11.29
N GLY A 52 21.53 0.85 -11.71
CA GLY A 52 22.26 1.36 -12.86
C GLY A 52 21.61 1.12 -14.24
N GLN A 53 20.46 0.43 -14.29
CA GLN A 53 19.71 0.09 -15.50
C GLN A 53 18.40 0.88 -15.63
N LEU A 54 18.10 1.77 -14.67
CA LEU A 54 16.87 2.55 -14.66
C LEU A 54 16.94 3.67 -15.69
N GLU A 55 15.83 3.91 -16.37
CA GLU A 55 15.74 4.78 -17.54
C GLU A 55 14.54 5.74 -17.49
N PHE A 56 13.70 5.67 -16.45
CA PHE A 56 12.53 6.54 -16.28
C PHE A 56 12.90 8.02 -16.37
N ASN A 57 12.23 8.74 -17.26
CA ASN A 57 12.49 10.15 -17.49
C ASN A 57 11.36 11.02 -16.94
N GLY A 58 11.56 11.60 -15.76
CA GLY A 58 10.59 12.51 -15.14
C GLY A 58 10.30 13.77 -15.95
N THR A 59 11.21 14.24 -16.81
CA THR A 59 10.93 15.39 -17.70
C THR A 59 9.96 14.98 -18.81
N SER A 60 10.12 13.78 -19.38
CA SER A 60 9.20 13.20 -20.36
C SER A 60 7.81 13.01 -19.76
N ALA A 61 7.75 12.38 -18.58
CA ALA A 61 6.49 12.21 -17.83
C ALA A 61 5.83 13.57 -17.55
N ASN A 62 6.58 14.56 -17.06
CA ASN A 62 6.05 15.89 -16.74
C ASN A 62 5.52 16.65 -17.97
N GLN A 63 6.10 16.44 -19.16
CA GLN A 63 5.57 17.04 -20.38
C GLN A 63 4.14 16.55 -20.66
N SER A 64 3.87 15.27 -20.43
CA SER A 64 2.53 14.71 -20.63
C SER A 64 1.48 15.30 -19.70
N ILE A 65 1.85 15.82 -18.52
CA ILE A 65 0.91 16.49 -17.60
C ILE A 65 0.25 17.69 -18.27
N THR A 66 1.07 18.53 -18.91
CA THR A 66 0.55 19.72 -19.59
C THR A 66 -0.32 19.31 -20.77
N GLU A 67 0.11 18.33 -21.56
CA GLU A 67 -0.66 17.80 -22.70
C GLU A 67 -2.02 17.24 -22.26
N GLN A 68 -2.07 16.53 -21.12
CA GLN A 68 -3.30 15.98 -20.55
C GLN A 68 -4.25 17.09 -20.06
N VAL A 69 -3.75 18.08 -19.32
CA VAL A 69 -4.57 19.18 -18.78
C VAL A 69 -5.07 20.11 -19.90
N GLU A 70 -4.29 20.30 -20.98
CA GLU A 70 -4.69 21.08 -22.15
C GLU A 70 -5.87 20.46 -22.94
N LEU A 71 -6.19 19.18 -22.73
CA LEU A 71 -7.43 18.56 -23.25
C LEU A 71 -8.69 19.12 -22.58
N GLY A 72 -8.52 19.87 -21.49
CA GLY A 72 -9.57 20.28 -20.56
C GLY A 72 -9.81 19.23 -19.48
N PRO A 73 -10.71 19.51 -18.51
CA PRO A 73 -11.10 18.55 -17.49
C PRO A 73 -11.54 17.22 -18.13
N ARG A 74 -10.99 16.11 -17.62
CA ARG A 74 -11.26 14.76 -18.14
C ARG A 74 -12.37 14.08 -17.34
N THR A 75 -13.41 14.83 -16.98
CA THR A 75 -14.58 14.27 -16.31
C THR A 75 -15.18 13.12 -17.13
N THR A 76 -15.74 12.12 -16.48
CA THR A 76 -16.26 10.93 -17.14
C THR A 76 -17.25 11.28 -18.26
N GLY A 77 -17.02 10.72 -19.45
CA GLY A 77 -17.85 10.96 -20.64
C GLY A 77 -17.59 12.30 -21.36
N SER A 78 -16.67 13.15 -20.88
CA SER A 78 -16.30 14.40 -21.55
C SER A 78 -15.46 14.19 -22.82
N ASN A 79 -15.33 15.27 -23.61
CA ASN A 79 -14.41 15.30 -24.74
C ASN A 79 -12.93 15.20 -24.31
N GLY A 80 -12.57 15.80 -23.17
CA GLY A 80 -11.21 15.70 -22.61
C GLY A 80 -10.88 14.26 -22.23
N SER A 81 -11.80 13.58 -21.55
CA SER A 81 -11.73 12.15 -21.24
C SER A 81 -11.58 11.29 -22.51
N ALA A 82 -12.39 11.56 -23.55
CA ALA A 82 -12.28 10.84 -24.83
C ALA A 82 -10.94 11.07 -25.55
N ALA A 83 -10.44 12.31 -25.56
CA ALA A 83 -9.17 12.66 -26.15
C ALA A 83 -8.00 12.02 -25.41
N LEU A 84 -8.05 11.96 -24.07
CA LEU A 84 -7.01 11.29 -23.28
C LEU A 84 -6.95 9.80 -23.58
N ARG A 85 -8.10 9.12 -23.72
CA ARG A 85 -8.10 7.71 -24.18
C ARG A 85 -7.45 7.56 -25.55
N THR A 86 -7.69 8.46 -26.50
CA THR A 86 -6.99 8.43 -27.79
C THR A 86 -5.48 8.63 -27.62
N MET A 87 -5.05 9.58 -26.78
CA MET A 87 -3.64 9.81 -26.47
C MET A 87 -2.96 8.55 -25.89
N ILE A 88 -3.62 7.84 -24.97
CA ILE A 88 -3.09 6.59 -24.38
C ILE A 88 -2.86 5.53 -25.46
N HIS A 89 -3.80 5.35 -26.40
CA HIS A 89 -3.64 4.42 -27.53
C HIS A 89 -2.45 4.80 -28.43
N GLU A 90 -2.25 6.09 -28.68
CA GLU A 90 -1.16 6.59 -29.54
C GLU A 90 0.22 6.47 -28.87
N GLN A 91 0.29 6.67 -27.56
CA GLN A 91 1.55 6.65 -26.80
C GLN A 91 2.01 5.25 -26.40
N LEU A 92 1.17 4.22 -26.56
CA LEU A 92 1.49 2.82 -26.23
C LEU A 92 1.50 1.91 -27.46
N PRO A 93 2.30 2.18 -28.52
CA PRO A 93 2.24 1.45 -29.79
C PRO A 93 2.74 -0.01 -29.73
N MET A 94 3.42 -0.39 -28.64
CA MET A 94 3.93 -1.75 -28.39
C MET A 94 3.03 -2.57 -27.46
N TRP A 95 1.84 -2.04 -27.14
CA TRP A 95 0.89 -2.64 -26.23
C TRP A 95 -0.39 -3.03 -26.96
N ASP A 96 -1.09 -4.04 -26.45
CA ASP A 96 -2.48 -4.30 -26.84
C ASP A 96 -3.39 -3.44 -25.96
N VAL A 97 -3.91 -2.35 -26.53
CA VAL A 97 -4.70 -1.33 -25.82
C VAL A 97 -6.18 -1.49 -26.16
N VAL A 98 -7.02 -1.69 -25.14
CA VAL A 98 -8.45 -1.93 -25.29
C VAL A 98 -9.25 -1.00 -24.38
N ASN A 99 -10.29 -0.38 -24.94
CA ASN A 99 -11.28 0.36 -24.16
C ASN A 99 -12.37 -0.58 -23.68
N HIS A 100 -12.64 -0.57 -22.38
CA HIS A 100 -13.74 -1.30 -21.77
C HIS A 100 -14.78 -0.30 -21.25
N THR A 101 -15.91 -0.19 -21.94
CA THR A 101 -17.03 0.67 -21.53
C THR A 101 -18.02 -0.10 -20.66
N TYR A 102 -18.52 0.57 -19.63
CA TYR A 102 -19.45 0.05 -18.64
C TYR A 102 -20.66 0.97 -18.53
N THR A 103 -21.77 0.45 -18.00
CA THR A 103 -22.92 1.27 -17.63
C THR A 103 -23.57 0.67 -16.41
N GLU A 104 -23.43 1.35 -15.29
CA GLU A 104 -23.94 0.95 -13.98
C GLU A 104 -24.61 2.15 -13.34
N ASP A 105 -25.73 1.97 -12.63
CA ASP A 105 -26.44 3.08 -11.97
C ASP A 105 -26.80 4.28 -12.89
N ASN A 106 -27.05 4.02 -14.19
CA ASN A 106 -27.23 5.02 -15.25
C ASN A 106 -26.02 5.94 -15.48
N PHE A 107 -24.85 5.49 -15.10
CA PHE A 107 -23.58 6.17 -15.24
C PHE A 107 -22.67 5.34 -16.17
N THR A 108 -22.16 5.96 -17.23
CA THR A 108 -21.36 5.29 -18.27
C THR A 108 -19.93 5.78 -18.20
N PHE A 109 -18.99 4.86 -17.97
CA PHE A 109 -17.56 5.12 -17.83
C PHE A 109 -16.76 4.12 -18.68
N THR A 110 -15.50 4.43 -18.97
CA THR A 110 -14.63 3.62 -19.85
C THR A 110 -13.21 3.51 -19.32
N ASN A 111 -12.83 2.33 -18.83
CA ASN A 111 -11.42 2.05 -18.53
C ASN A 111 -10.64 1.85 -19.83
N VAL A 112 -9.34 2.14 -19.78
CA VAL A 112 -8.38 1.73 -20.81
C VAL A 112 -7.45 0.70 -20.20
N VAL A 113 -7.32 -0.45 -20.86
CA VAL A 113 -6.43 -1.53 -20.43
C VAL A 113 -5.38 -1.73 -21.51
N ALA A 114 -4.10 -1.59 -21.16
CA ALA A 114 -2.98 -1.87 -22.04
C ALA A 114 -2.20 -3.07 -21.50
N THR A 115 -2.05 -4.13 -22.30
CA THR A 115 -1.29 -5.33 -21.90
C THR A 115 -0.02 -5.51 -22.73
N HIS A 116 1.05 -5.94 -22.08
CA HIS A 116 2.31 -6.29 -22.73
C HIS A 116 2.96 -7.51 -22.07
N SER A 117 3.57 -8.36 -22.89
CA SER A 117 4.37 -9.51 -22.43
C SER A 117 5.48 -9.79 -23.43
N SER A 118 6.70 -9.98 -22.91
CA SER A 118 7.86 -10.46 -23.68
C SER A 118 7.92 -11.99 -23.78
N VAL A 119 7.03 -12.70 -23.07
CA VAL A 119 6.93 -14.17 -23.05
C VAL A 119 5.57 -14.65 -23.55
N ILE A 120 5.49 -15.93 -23.92
CA ILE A 120 4.20 -16.56 -24.24
C ILE A 120 3.41 -16.71 -22.95
N VAL A 121 2.31 -15.97 -22.85
CA VAL A 121 1.42 -15.99 -21.69
C VAL A 121 0.72 -17.34 -21.62
N ASN A 122 0.85 -18.00 -20.47
CA ASN A 122 0.14 -19.22 -20.12
C ASN A 122 -0.48 -19.07 -18.73
N PRO A 123 -1.25 -20.05 -18.25
CA PRO A 123 -1.96 -19.91 -16.99
C PRO A 123 -1.12 -19.66 -15.72
N LEU A 124 0.18 -19.93 -15.80
CA LEU A 124 1.11 -19.75 -14.69
C LEU A 124 2.02 -18.52 -14.88
N THR A 125 1.86 -17.78 -15.98
CA THR A 125 2.63 -16.55 -16.22
C THR A 125 2.17 -15.49 -15.22
N PRO A 126 3.07 -15.01 -14.32
CA PRO A 126 2.72 -13.96 -13.38
C PRO A 126 2.26 -12.69 -14.09
N ARG A 127 1.42 -11.90 -13.43
CA ARG A 127 0.95 -10.60 -13.90
C ARG A 127 1.14 -9.54 -12.84
N VAL A 128 1.73 -8.42 -13.22
CA VAL A 128 1.74 -7.17 -12.45
C VAL A 128 0.79 -6.19 -13.11
N VAL A 129 -0.11 -5.59 -12.32
CA VAL A 129 -1.04 -4.55 -12.79
C VAL A 129 -0.62 -3.22 -12.16
N LEU A 130 -0.33 -2.23 -13.00
CA LEU A 130 -0.05 -0.86 -12.59
C LEU A 130 -1.26 0.00 -12.92
N VAL A 131 -1.69 0.84 -11.98
CA VAL A 131 -2.98 1.50 -12.05
C VAL A 131 -2.85 3.00 -11.81
N ALA A 132 -3.60 3.78 -12.58
CA ALA A 132 -3.88 5.18 -12.28
C ALA A 132 -5.28 5.51 -12.78
N HIS A 133 -6.06 6.23 -11.99
CA HIS A 133 -7.27 6.85 -12.52
C HIS A 133 -6.90 8.01 -13.45
N TYR A 134 -7.70 8.21 -14.50
CA TYR A 134 -7.42 9.26 -15.49
C TYR A 134 -8.49 10.35 -15.52
N ASP A 135 -9.66 10.07 -14.95
CA ASP A 135 -10.69 11.08 -14.80
C ASP A 135 -10.23 12.21 -13.88
N SER A 136 -10.85 13.36 -14.04
CA SER A 136 -10.70 14.47 -13.08
C SER A 136 -12.05 14.68 -12.40
N ARG A 137 -12.02 15.15 -11.16
CA ARG A 137 -13.24 15.54 -10.46
C ARG A 137 -14.12 16.49 -11.25
N ASP A 138 -15.43 16.25 -11.24
CA ASP A 138 -16.42 17.08 -11.91
C ASP A 138 -16.85 18.31 -11.11
N ILE A 139 -16.44 18.39 -9.84
CA ILE A 139 -16.65 19.52 -8.93
C ILE A 139 -15.37 19.84 -8.16
N ALA A 140 -15.22 21.10 -7.74
CA ALA A 140 -14.08 21.59 -6.97
C ALA A 140 -14.55 22.02 -5.56
N GLU A 141 -15.12 21.10 -4.80
CA GLU A 141 -15.81 21.43 -3.54
C GLU A 141 -14.90 22.05 -2.47
N ARG A 142 -13.58 21.92 -2.63
CA ARG A 142 -12.57 22.48 -1.73
C ARG A 142 -12.02 23.82 -2.22
N ASP A 143 -12.52 24.34 -3.34
CA ASP A 143 -12.01 25.58 -3.91
C ASP A 143 -12.17 26.77 -2.95
N PRO A 144 -11.14 27.62 -2.79
CA PRO A 144 -11.24 28.82 -1.96
C PRO A 144 -12.23 29.85 -2.51
N ASP A 145 -12.54 29.84 -3.82
CA ASP A 145 -13.61 30.64 -4.40
C ASP A 145 -14.95 29.89 -4.34
N PRO A 146 -15.89 30.29 -3.46
CA PRO A 146 -17.17 29.59 -3.31
C PRO A 146 -18.06 29.67 -4.55
N ASN A 147 -17.75 30.53 -5.53
CA ASN A 147 -18.51 30.62 -6.77
C ASN A 147 -18.11 29.57 -7.81
N ARG A 148 -17.00 28.86 -7.57
CA ARG A 148 -16.42 27.89 -8.51
C ARG A 148 -16.51 26.45 -8.03
N THR A 149 -17.07 26.20 -6.85
CA THR A 149 -17.11 24.85 -6.25
C THR A 149 -17.93 23.83 -7.03
N GLY A 150 -18.80 24.27 -7.96
CA GLY A 150 -19.55 23.42 -8.87
C GLY A 150 -18.92 23.27 -10.26
N GLU A 151 -17.68 23.74 -10.46
CA GLU A 151 -16.92 23.59 -11.70
C GLU A 151 -15.90 22.45 -11.59
N PRO A 152 -15.57 21.76 -12.69
CA PRO A 152 -14.61 20.65 -12.68
C PRO A 152 -13.16 21.12 -12.50
N ILE A 153 -12.35 20.32 -11.82
CA ILE A 153 -10.93 20.63 -11.61
C ILE A 153 -10.08 20.33 -12.86
N PRO A 154 -8.92 20.98 -13.02
CA PRO A 154 -7.96 20.60 -14.07
C PRO A 154 -7.36 19.22 -13.85
N GLY A 155 -7.13 18.78 -12.60
CA GLY A 155 -6.67 17.42 -12.26
C GLY A 155 -5.23 17.14 -12.69
N ALA A 156 -4.28 18.04 -12.43
CA ALA A 156 -2.90 17.88 -12.91
C ALA A 156 -2.11 16.86 -12.10
N ASN A 157 -2.30 16.84 -10.79
CA ASN A 157 -1.76 15.85 -9.89
C ASN A 157 -2.78 14.72 -9.67
N ASP A 158 -4.03 15.09 -9.39
CA ASP A 158 -5.16 14.19 -9.18
C ASP A 158 -5.66 13.66 -10.54
N GLY A 159 -5.25 12.44 -10.87
CA GLY A 159 -5.41 11.80 -12.16
C GLY A 159 -4.18 11.89 -13.09
N ALA A 160 -3.80 13.08 -13.57
CA ALA A 160 -2.82 13.17 -14.67
C ALA A 160 -1.39 12.73 -14.27
N SER A 161 -1.00 12.82 -12.99
CA SER A 161 0.32 12.41 -12.51
C SER A 161 0.54 10.90 -12.60
N GLY A 162 -0.43 10.11 -12.16
CA GLY A 162 -0.39 8.65 -12.27
C GLY A 162 -0.35 8.22 -13.73
N VAL A 163 -1.22 8.79 -14.57
CA VAL A 163 -1.23 8.53 -16.03
C VAL A 163 0.13 8.84 -16.64
N ALA A 164 0.76 9.96 -16.29
CA ALA A 164 2.08 10.34 -16.80
C ALA A 164 3.18 9.33 -16.43
N VAL A 165 3.16 8.83 -15.20
CA VAL A 165 4.08 7.76 -14.76
C VAL A 165 3.85 6.48 -15.56
N LEU A 166 2.59 6.06 -15.72
CA LEU A 166 2.25 4.85 -16.46
C LEU A 166 2.63 4.95 -17.95
N LEU A 167 2.44 6.11 -18.58
CA LEU A 167 2.82 6.33 -19.99
C LEU A 167 4.34 6.26 -20.20
N GLU A 168 5.14 6.89 -19.33
CA GLU A 168 6.60 6.82 -19.44
C GLU A 168 7.14 5.41 -19.11
N LEU A 169 6.55 4.71 -18.14
CA LEU A 169 6.84 3.28 -17.92
C LEU A 169 6.43 2.44 -19.13
N GLY A 170 5.28 2.73 -19.74
CA GLY A 170 4.77 2.08 -20.94
C GLY A 170 5.73 2.16 -22.12
N ARG A 171 6.49 3.25 -22.23
CA ARG A 171 7.57 3.42 -23.22
C ARG A 171 8.76 2.48 -22.95
N LEU A 172 9.05 2.17 -21.68
CA LEU A 172 10.25 1.45 -21.24
C LEU A 172 10.04 -0.07 -21.13
N ILE A 173 8.91 -0.49 -20.55
CA ILE A 173 8.60 -1.89 -20.22
C ILE A 173 8.83 -2.86 -21.40
N PRO A 174 8.45 -2.54 -22.65
CA PRO A 174 8.69 -3.44 -23.77
C PRO A 174 10.15 -3.79 -24.04
N MET A 175 11.10 -2.97 -23.57
CA MET A 175 12.54 -3.20 -23.71
C MET A 175 13.16 -3.89 -22.48
N MET A 176 12.42 -4.06 -21.39
CA MET A 176 12.93 -4.66 -20.16
C MET A 176 13.07 -6.19 -20.25
N ASN A 177 12.43 -6.84 -21.24
CA ASN A 177 12.40 -8.30 -21.41
C ASN A 177 11.94 -9.07 -20.15
N LEU A 178 10.88 -8.57 -19.50
CA LEU A 178 10.34 -9.17 -18.27
C LEU A 178 9.83 -10.60 -18.54
N SER A 179 10.00 -11.47 -17.54
CA SER A 179 9.57 -12.88 -17.60
C SER A 179 8.09 -13.09 -17.30
N TYR A 180 7.35 -11.99 -17.11
CA TYR A 180 5.96 -11.93 -16.69
C TYR A 180 5.19 -10.88 -17.52
N GLN A 181 3.86 -10.91 -17.41
CA GLN A 181 2.99 -9.94 -18.09
C GLN A 181 2.86 -8.67 -17.26
N VAL A 182 2.86 -7.52 -17.92
CA VAL A 182 2.47 -6.25 -17.31
C VAL A 182 1.17 -5.76 -17.94
N GLU A 183 0.28 -5.25 -17.09
CA GLU A 183 -0.95 -4.59 -17.47
C GLU A 183 -0.92 -3.16 -16.92
N LEU A 184 -1.13 -2.16 -17.78
CA LEU A 184 -1.41 -0.79 -17.37
C LEU A 184 -2.91 -0.61 -17.42
N LEU A 185 -3.51 -0.32 -16.27
CA LEU A 185 -4.93 -0.08 -16.11
C LEU A 185 -5.15 1.41 -15.85
N PHE A 186 -5.82 2.07 -16.78
CA PHE A 186 -6.30 3.43 -16.62
C PHE A 186 -7.78 3.38 -16.26
N THR A 187 -8.09 3.60 -14.99
CA THR A 187 -9.46 3.58 -14.46
C THR A 187 -10.19 4.89 -14.77
N ASP A 188 -11.48 4.80 -15.08
CA ASP A 188 -12.39 5.95 -15.21
C ASP A 188 -13.35 5.94 -14.04
N ALA A 189 -13.82 7.12 -13.67
CA ALA A 189 -14.78 7.35 -12.62
C ALA A 189 -14.37 6.85 -11.23
N GLU A 190 -13.11 7.05 -10.87
CA GLU A 190 -12.66 6.95 -9.48
C GLU A 190 -13.25 8.12 -8.67
N ASP A 191 -13.15 9.34 -9.22
CA ASP A 191 -13.34 10.58 -8.45
C ASP A 191 -14.72 11.22 -8.64
N GLN A 192 -15.75 10.40 -8.92
CA GLN A 192 -17.10 10.87 -9.26
C GLN A 192 -18.09 10.72 -8.09
N SER A 193 -17.58 10.28 -6.94
CA SER A 193 -18.36 10.14 -5.71
C SER A 193 -18.34 11.44 -4.90
N HIS A 194 -19.50 12.09 -4.77
CA HIS A 194 -19.63 13.38 -4.03
C HIS A 194 -19.90 13.20 -2.52
N SER A 195 -20.04 11.96 -2.05
CA SER A 195 -20.30 11.67 -0.63
C SER A 195 -19.52 10.45 -0.17
N SER A 196 -18.89 10.54 1.01
CA SER A 196 -18.14 9.44 1.61
C SER A 196 -19.02 8.24 2.01
N GLU A 197 -20.34 8.41 2.13
CA GLU A 197 -21.26 7.32 2.50
C GLU A 197 -21.50 6.31 1.38
N ASN A 198 -21.28 6.72 0.12
CA ASN A 198 -21.48 5.89 -1.07
C ASN A 198 -20.31 6.05 -2.04
N GLN A 199 -19.08 6.11 -1.52
CA GLN A 199 -17.90 6.17 -2.36
C GLN A 199 -17.82 4.91 -3.23
N ARG A 200 -17.88 5.10 -4.54
CA ARG A 200 -17.74 4.09 -5.58
C ARG A 200 -16.43 4.36 -6.31
N LEU A 201 -15.69 3.28 -6.55
CA LEU A 201 -14.46 3.27 -7.35
C LEU A 201 -14.79 2.56 -8.66
N TYR A 202 -15.66 3.18 -9.47
CA TYR A 202 -16.40 2.50 -10.55
C TYR A 202 -15.47 1.75 -11.51
N GLY A 203 -14.36 2.39 -11.91
CA GLY A 203 -13.35 1.82 -12.78
C GLY A 203 -12.72 0.56 -12.21
N ALA A 204 -12.17 0.61 -11.00
CA ALA A 204 -11.51 -0.53 -10.37
C ALA A 204 -12.50 -1.64 -10.00
N GLU A 205 -13.68 -1.31 -9.49
CA GLU A 205 -14.77 -2.27 -9.22
C GLU A 205 -15.13 -3.06 -10.48
N ALA A 206 -15.38 -2.35 -11.59
CA ALA A 206 -15.79 -3.01 -12.81
C ALA A 206 -14.65 -3.82 -13.49
N TRP A 207 -13.39 -3.40 -13.30
CA TRP A 207 -12.23 -4.19 -13.73
C TRP A 207 -12.12 -5.50 -12.94
N VAL A 208 -12.27 -5.45 -11.61
CA VAL A 208 -12.09 -6.63 -10.75
C VAL A 208 -13.22 -7.65 -10.96
N ASP A 209 -14.45 -7.18 -11.19
CA ASP A 209 -15.62 -8.03 -11.43
C ASP A 209 -15.55 -8.83 -12.73
N ARG A 210 -14.71 -8.41 -13.69
CA ARG A 210 -14.48 -9.13 -14.95
C ARG A 210 -13.30 -10.10 -14.91
N GLN A 211 -12.53 -10.12 -13.83
CA GLN A 211 -11.40 -11.04 -13.71
C GLN A 211 -11.89 -12.46 -13.47
N THR A 212 -11.34 -13.41 -14.21
CA THR A 212 -11.53 -14.84 -13.89
C THR A 212 -10.74 -15.20 -12.62
N GLU A 213 -11.11 -16.26 -11.92
CA GLU A 213 -10.32 -16.76 -10.78
C GLU A 213 -8.85 -17.02 -11.15
N HIS A 214 -8.63 -17.43 -12.40
CA HIS A 214 -7.30 -17.58 -12.96
C HIS A 214 -6.53 -16.24 -13.07
N ASP A 215 -7.20 -15.18 -13.53
CA ASP A 215 -6.61 -13.85 -13.61
C ASP A 215 -6.31 -13.27 -12.22
N LEU A 216 -7.20 -13.48 -11.26
CA LEU A 216 -6.97 -13.10 -9.86
C LEU A 216 -5.73 -13.80 -9.30
N ASN A 217 -5.66 -15.14 -9.43
CA ASN A 217 -4.59 -15.94 -8.84
C ASN A 217 -3.20 -15.68 -9.43
N ARG A 218 -3.10 -15.36 -10.73
CA ARG A 218 -1.81 -15.05 -11.37
C ARG A 218 -1.38 -13.58 -11.20
N THR A 219 -2.26 -12.72 -10.68
CA THR A 219 -1.92 -11.31 -10.42
C THR A 219 -1.16 -11.19 -9.12
N THR A 220 0.15 -11.04 -9.22
CA THR A 220 1.05 -11.05 -8.06
C THR A 220 1.19 -9.68 -7.41
N ALA A 221 0.86 -8.60 -8.11
CA ALA A 221 0.78 -7.25 -7.57
C ALA A 221 -0.20 -6.38 -8.37
N TYR A 222 -0.91 -5.53 -7.64
CA TYR A 222 -1.76 -4.45 -8.13
C TYR A 222 -1.32 -3.15 -7.44
N ILE A 223 -0.70 -2.24 -8.18
CA ILE A 223 -0.06 -1.05 -7.60
C ILE A 223 -0.73 0.17 -8.20
N VAL A 224 -1.46 0.91 -7.36
CA VAL A 224 -2.01 2.21 -7.71
C VAL A 224 -0.92 3.27 -7.56
N VAL A 225 -0.92 4.22 -8.49
CA VAL A 225 -0.07 5.40 -8.51
C VAL A 225 -1.00 6.61 -8.62
N ASP A 226 -1.20 7.30 -7.50
CA ASP A 226 -2.16 8.40 -7.40
C ASP A 226 -1.53 9.66 -6.77
N MET A 227 -1.85 10.84 -7.30
CA MET A 227 -1.37 12.15 -6.81
C MET A 227 0.16 12.24 -6.58
N VAL A 228 0.97 11.55 -7.39
CA VAL A 228 2.43 11.39 -7.18
C VAL A 228 3.31 12.50 -7.76
N GLY A 229 2.68 13.56 -8.25
CA GLY A 229 3.31 14.67 -8.94
C GLY A 229 3.69 15.85 -8.05
N ASP A 230 3.23 15.94 -6.80
CA ASP A 230 3.45 17.12 -5.95
C ASP A 230 4.94 17.51 -5.86
N ALA A 231 5.24 18.80 -6.04
CA ALA A 231 6.58 19.34 -5.82
C ALA A 231 7.13 19.14 -4.40
N TYR A 232 6.25 18.85 -3.43
CA TYR A 232 6.59 18.55 -2.03
C TYR A 232 6.37 17.07 -1.64
N LEU A 233 6.44 16.16 -2.63
CA LEU A 233 6.10 14.73 -2.53
C LEU A 233 6.46 14.06 -1.19
N GLN A 234 5.44 13.48 -0.55
CA GLN A 234 5.54 12.65 0.66
C GLN A 234 4.72 11.36 0.52
N LEU A 235 5.41 10.24 0.30
CA LEU A 235 4.81 8.92 0.29
C LEU A 235 4.84 8.29 1.69
N THR A 236 3.66 7.91 2.19
CA THR A 236 3.52 7.19 3.46
C THR A 236 2.91 5.81 3.25
N HIS A 237 2.89 4.97 4.27
CA HIS A 237 2.16 3.72 4.17
C HIS A 237 0.64 3.98 4.11
N VAL A 238 -0.06 3.30 3.22
CA VAL A 238 -1.53 3.36 3.09
C VAL A 238 -2.18 2.09 3.63
N TYR A 239 -3.31 2.24 4.33
CA TYR A 239 -4.22 1.14 4.65
C TYR A 239 -5.67 1.43 4.17
N PRO A 240 -6.45 0.39 3.80
CA PRO A 240 -6.08 -1.02 3.73
C PRO A 240 -5.06 -1.30 2.61
N GLY A 241 -4.27 -2.36 2.72
CA GLY A 241 -3.26 -2.71 1.72
C GLY A 241 -2.55 -4.00 2.10
N ASP A 242 -2.00 -4.72 1.10
CA ASP A 242 -1.26 -5.95 1.38
C ASP A 242 0.09 -5.61 2.03
N LEU A 243 0.23 -5.91 3.32
CA LEU A 243 1.46 -5.67 4.10
C LEU A 243 2.69 -6.33 3.48
N THR A 244 2.48 -7.43 2.75
CA THR A 244 3.56 -8.18 2.16
C THR A 244 4.11 -7.49 0.92
N LEU A 245 3.24 -7.02 0.02
CA LEU A 245 3.62 -6.18 -1.10
C LEU A 245 4.22 -4.86 -0.61
N TRP A 246 3.67 -4.23 0.43
CA TRP A 246 4.26 -3.06 1.09
C TRP A 246 5.69 -3.30 1.61
N SER A 247 5.99 -4.50 2.11
CA SER A 247 7.33 -4.84 2.60
C SER A 247 8.41 -4.76 1.51
N THR A 248 8.02 -4.80 0.23
CA THR A 248 8.93 -4.61 -0.92
C THR A 248 9.32 -3.16 -1.13
N ILE A 249 8.52 -2.18 -0.67
CA ILE A 249 8.74 -0.76 -0.97
C ILE A 249 9.95 -0.21 -0.23
N SER A 250 10.14 -0.55 1.05
CA SER A 250 11.27 -0.04 1.84
C SER A 250 12.65 -0.36 1.21
N PRO A 251 12.99 -1.61 0.84
CA PRO A 251 14.27 -1.89 0.22
C PRO A 251 14.45 -1.22 -1.14
N LEU A 252 13.38 -1.08 -1.95
CA LEU A 252 13.43 -0.38 -3.23
C LEU A 252 13.66 1.13 -3.04
N ALA A 253 12.91 1.76 -2.14
CA ALA A 253 13.03 3.19 -1.83
C ALA A 253 14.39 3.52 -1.20
N SER A 254 14.90 2.67 -0.31
CA SER A 254 16.25 2.81 0.25
C SER A 254 17.29 2.75 -0.85
N ALA A 255 17.23 1.77 -1.76
CA ALA A 255 18.18 1.61 -2.86
C ALA A 255 18.29 2.85 -3.76
N LEU A 256 17.18 3.59 -3.90
CA LEU A 256 17.08 4.83 -4.68
C LEU A 256 17.42 6.11 -3.90
N GLY A 257 17.70 6.01 -2.60
CA GLY A 257 17.94 7.18 -1.75
C GLY A 257 16.68 8.01 -1.48
N LEU A 258 15.51 7.36 -1.40
CA LEU A 258 14.22 8.00 -1.13
C LEU A 258 13.76 7.92 0.33
N MET A 259 14.57 7.33 1.21
CA MET A 259 14.28 7.22 2.64
C MET A 259 15.32 7.96 3.46
N GLU A 260 14.88 8.92 4.28
CA GLU A 260 15.76 9.63 5.19
C GLU A 260 16.41 8.65 6.19
N ASN A 261 17.67 8.92 6.55
CA ASN A 261 18.46 8.12 7.50
C ASN A 261 18.77 6.68 7.05
N GLN A 262 18.39 6.28 5.83
CA GLN A 262 18.83 5.06 5.18
C GLN A 262 19.85 5.37 4.09
N GLN A 263 20.81 4.47 3.88
CA GLN A 263 21.79 4.62 2.80
C GLN A 263 21.25 4.04 1.49
N ASP A 264 21.54 4.73 0.40
CA ASP A 264 21.33 4.24 -0.96
C ASP A 264 22.39 3.22 -1.37
N CYS A 265 22.31 2.72 -2.62
CA CYS A 265 23.29 1.77 -3.14
C CYS A 265 24.71 2.33 -3.31
N ASN A 266 24.89 3.67 -3.24
CA ASN A 266 26.19 4.34 -3.27
C ASN A 266 26.75 4.62 -1.86
N GLY A 267 25.94 4.42 -0.82
CA GLY A 267 26.28 4.72 0.57
C GLY A 267 25.93 6.14 1.01
N ASP A 268 25.21 6.90 0.20
CA ASP A 268 24.73 8.25 0.52
C ASP A 268 23.40 8.16 1.28
N TYR A 269 23.17 9.07 2.23
CA TYR A 269 21.89 9.11 2.95
C TYR A 269 20.77 9.65 2.06
N GLY A 270 19.61 8.99 2.09
CA GLY A 270 18.46 9.33 1.27
C GLY A 270 17.73 10.60 1.69
N ARG A 271 16.84 11.07 0.81
CA ARG A 271 15.92 12.20 1.01
C ARG A 271 14.65 11.73 1.73
N ASP A 272 13.97 12.63 2.42
CA ASP A 272 12.68 12.34 3.08
C ASP A 272 11.52 12.38 2.09
N ILE A 273 11.44 11.36 1.22
CA ILE A 273 10.35 11.18 0.24
C ILE A 273 9.42 10.05 0.67
N VAL A 274 9.97 8.94 1.16
CA VAL A 274 9.21 7.75 1.59
C VAL A 274 9.36 7.55 3.09
N ASN A 275 8.26 7.69 3.82
CA ASN A 275 8.18 7.48 5.25
C ASN A 275 7.07 6.48 5.63
N LEU A 276 7.43 5.19 5.61
CA LEU A 276 6.50 4.09 5.91
C LEU A 276 6.22 3.90 7.42
N SER A 277 6.80 4.74 8.29
CA SER A 277 6.48 4.73 9.73
C SER A 277 5.16 5.46 10.02
N ILE A 278 4.74 6.33 9.10
CA ILE A 278 3.44 6.98 9.08
C ILE A 278 2.49 6.10 8.27
N SER A 279 1.28 5.89 8.78
CA SER A 279 0.27 5.07 8.14
C SER A 279 -1.06 5.80 8.11
N THR A 280 -1.64 5.97 6.92
CA THR A 280 -2.89 6.72 6.71
C THR A 280 -3.94 5.85 6.01
N GLY A 281 -5.20 6.03 6.39
CA GLY A 281 -6.32 5.36 5.78
C GLY A 281 -6.72 6.03 4.47
N VAL A 282 -6.67 5.32 3.35
CA VAL A 282 -7.10 5.81 2.03
C VAL A 282 -8.00 4.75 1.40
N TRP A 283 -9.18 5.16 0.94
CA TRP A 283 -10.08 4.30 0.18
C TRP A 283 -10.03 4.71 -1.28
N ASP A 284 -9.36 3.90 -2.09
CA ASP A 284 -8.95 4.20 -3.46
C ASP A 284 -8.90 2.89 -4.29
N ASP A 285 -8.65 2.95 -5.59
CA ASP A 285 -8.72 1.89 -6.61
C ASP A 285 -7.97 0.59 -6.27
N HIS A 286 -7.06 0.60 -5.30
CA HIS A 286 -6.41 -0.61 -4.80
C HIS A 286 -7.37 -1.50 -3.98
N VAL A 287 -8.40 -0.91 -3.39
CA VAL A 287 -9.31 -1.59 -2.46
C VAL A 287 -10.20 -2.65 -3.12
N PRO A 288 -10.84 -2.40 -4.28
CA PRO A 288 -11.61 -3.44 -4.97
C PRO A 288 -10.78 -4.68 -5.30
N ALA A 289 -9.53 -4.49 -5.76
CA ALA A 289 -8.59 -5.57 -6.03
C ALA A 289 -8.23 -6.35 -4.76
N LEU A 290 -7.94 -5.64 -3.67
CA LEU A 290 -7.64 -6.24 -2.36
C LEU A 290 -8.80 -7.11 -1.84
N ASN A 291 -10.04 -6.62 -1.97
CA ASN A 291 -11.24 -7.32 -1.54
C ASN A 291 -11.50 -8.62 -2.33
N ARG A 292 -10.94 -8.75 -3.54
CA ARG A 292 -10.99 -9.96 -4.37
C ARG A 292 -9.77 -10.87 -4.21
N GLY A 293 -8.88 -10.56 -3.26
CA GLY A 293 -7.72 -11.39 -2.91
C GLY A 293 -6.46 -11.11 -3.71
N ILE A 294 -6.44 -10.05 -4.54
CA ILE A 294 -5.22 -9.58 -5.18
C ILE A 294 -4.38 -8.81 -4.15
N ARG A 295 -3.07 -9.02 -4.15
CA ARG A 295 -2.16 -8.19 -3.34
C ARG A 295 -2.10 -6.79 -3.94
N ALA A 296 -2.71 -5.82 -3.26
CA ALA A 296 -2.83 -4.47 -3.76
C ALA A 296 -2.28 -3.43 -2.76
N ILE A 297 -1.64 -2.40 -3.29
CA ILE A 297 -1.17 -1.23 -2.54
C ILE A 297 -1.43 0.04 -3.36
N ASP A 298 -1.35 1.18 -2.68
CA ASP A 298 -1.48 2.51 -3.29
C ASP A 298 -0.30 3.40 -2.89
N LEU A 299 0.37 3.94 -3.90
CA LEU A 299 1.44 4.92 -3.78
C LEU A 299 0.83 6.30 -4.02
N ILE A 300 0.41 6.94 -2.92
CA ILE A 300 -0.28 8.22 -2.94
C ILE A 300 0.36 9.26 -2.02
N ASP A 301 0.33 10.52 -2.46
CA ASP A 301 0.59 11.68 -1.62
C ASP A 301 -0.68 12.50 -1.40
N ILE A 302 -1.28 12.31 -0.23
CA ILE A 302 -2.49 13.02 0.20
C ILE A 302 -2.20 14.40 0.80
N ARG A 303 -0.94 14.83 0.89
CA ARG A 303 -0.54 16.13 1.46
C ARG A 303 -0.15 17.09 0.34
N PHE A 304 -1.10 17.36 -0.54
CA PHE A 304 -0.80 18.05 -1.80
C PHE A 304 -0.58 19.56 -1.61
N GLY A 305 0.70 19.95 -1.58
CA GLY A 305 1.17 21.33 -1.47
C GLY A 305 2.06 21.57 -0.25
N PRO A 306 2.64 22.77 -0.14
CA PRO A 306 3.56 23.08 0.95
C PRO A 306 2.84 23.03 2.30
N ASP A 307 3.38 22.23 3.21
CA ASP A 307 2.88 22.05 4.58
C ASP A 307 1.41 21.61 4.67
N ALA A 308 0.89 20.91 3.64
CA ALA A 308 -0.49 20.45 3.62
C ALA A 308 -0.75 19.32 4.65
N ASP A 309 -1.90 19.43 5.32
CA ASP A 309 -2.49 18.31 6.06
C ASP A 309 -3.06 17.26 5.07
N PRO A 310 -3.30 16.01 5.51
CA PRO A 310 -3.86 14.98 4.64
C PRO A 310 -5.22 15.38 4.06
N PHE A 311 -5.40 15.21 2.75
CA PHE A 311 -6.58 15.60 1.98
C PHE A 311 -6.89 17.11 2.05
N GLU A 312 -5.85 17.93 2.14
CA GLU A 312 -5.92 19.40 2.13
C GLU A 312 -4.97 19.98 1.07
N GLY A 313 -4.87 21.30 1.01
CA GLY A 313 -3.99 22.00 0.07
C GLY A 313 -4.63 22.19 -1.31
N TYR A 314 -3.99 21.72 -2.37
CA TYR A 314 -4.46 21.89 -3.75
C TYR A 314 -5.48 20.83 -4.20
N TRP A 315 -5.64 19.75 -3.43
CA TRP A 315 -6.54 18.63 -3.72
C TRP A 315 -8.02 19.06 -3.82
N HIS A 316 -8.72 18.59 -4.85
CA HIS A 316 -10.10 18.98 -5.22
C HIS A 316 -10.33 20.50 -5.33
N THR A 317 -9.32 21.24 -5.80
CA THR A 317 -9.43 22.67 -6.09
C THR A 317 -8.98 22.98 -7.51
N HIS A 318 -9.28 24.18 -8.00
CA HIS A 318 -8.73 24.64 -9.28
C HIS A 318 -7.23 24.98 -9.22
N GLU A 319 -6.58 24.90 -8.06
CA GLU A 319 -5.13 25.04 -7.94
C GLU A 319 -4.39 23.73 -8.24
N ASP A 320 -5.09 22.60 -8.42
CA ASP A 320 -4.50 21.38 -8.98
C ASP A 320 -4.14 21.58 -10.46
N THR A 321 -2.96 22.13 -10.68
CA THR A 321 -2.50 22.70 -11.95
C THR A 321 -1.08 22.23 -12.28
N PRO A 322 -0.68 22.22 -13.57
CA PRO A 322 0.62 21.70 -13.99
C PRO A 322 1.83 22.35 -13.30
N ASP A 323 1.74 23.61 -12.83
CA ASP A 323 2.85 24.26 -12.13
C ASP A 323 3.08 23.74 -10.70
N LYS A 324 2.16 22.93 -10.16
CA LYS A 324 2.33 22.20 -8.88
C LYS A 324 2.97 20.83 -9.07
N VAL A 325 3.04 20.35 -10.31
CA VAL A 325 3.60 19.04 -10.63
C VAL A 325 5.10 19.16 -10.93
N SER A 326 5.90 18.29 -10.31
CA SER A 326 7.35 18.27 -10.40
C SER A 326 7.84 17.05 -11.17
N ALA A 327 8.68 17.31 -12.16
CA ALA A 327 9.41 16.26 -12.87
C ALA A 327 10.27 15.39 -11.94
N GLN A 328 10.75 15.92 -10.82
CA GLN A 328 11.53 15.15 -9.85
C GLN A 328 10.65 14.17 -9.08
N SER A 329 9.44 14.56 -8.69
CA SER A 329 8.49 13.71 -7.96
C SER A 329 8.01 12.56 -8.83
N LEU A 330 7.64 12.87 -10.08
CA LEU A 330 7.34 11.84 -11.09
C LEU A 330 8.52 10.90 -11.32
N ALA A 331 9.76 11.41 -11.34
CA ALA A 331 10.95 10.58 -11.45
C ALA A 331 11.15 9.67 -10.24
N ASP A 332 10.96 10.18 -9.02
CA ASP A 332 11.17 9.42 -7.78
C ASP A 332 10.21 8.22 -7.71
N VAL A 333 8.93 8.43 -8.04
CA VAL A 333 7.93 7.35 -8.08
C VAL A 333 8.13 6.45 -9.30
N GLY A 334 8.36 7.01 -10.48
CA GLY A 334 8.58 6.24 -11.70
C GLY A 334 9.79 5.31 -11.62
N LEU A 335 10.90 5.79 -11.03
CA LEU A 335 12.10 4.98 -10.79
C LEU A 335 11.85 3.91 -9.72
N LEU A 336 11.07 4.21 -8.68
CA LEU A 336 10.66 3.22 -7.67
C LEU A 336 9.89 2.06 -8.32
N VAL A 337 8.92 2.39 -9.17
CA VAL A 337 8.11 1.39 -9.87
C VAL A 337 8.93 0.62 -10.90
N GLU A 338 9.76 1.31 -11.69
CA GLU A 338 10.68 0.68 -12.65
C GLU A 338 11.63 -0.30 -11.97
N LEU A 339 12.19 0.09 -10.81
CA LEU A 339 13.10 -0.76 -10.06
C LEU A 339 12.40 -2.02 -9.59
N GLY A 340 11.18 -1.90 -9.03
CA GLY A 340 10.38 -3.05 -8.62
C GLY A 340 10.10 -4.03 -9.75
N LEU A 341 9.85 -3.53 -10.97
CA LEU A 341 9.71 -4.37 -12.16
C LEU A 341 11.03 -5.08 -12.52
N ARG A 342 12.12 -4.32 -12.70
CA ARG A 342 13.40 -4.87 -13.18
C ARG A 342 14.09 -5.81 -12.21
N SER A 343 13.74 -5.73 -10.93
CA SER A 343 14.30 -6.54 -9.85
C SER A 343 13.42 -7.72 -9.47
N ASP A 344 12.32 -7.96 -10.19
CA ASP A 344 11.34 -9.01 -9.92
C ASP A 344 10.75 -8.92 -8.48
N ALA A 345 10.71 -7.71 -7.89
CA ALA A 345 10.33 -7.52 -6.49
C ALA A 345 8.89 -7.95 -6.18
N TRP A 346 8.05 -7.98 -7.20
CA TRP A 346 6.62 -8.23 -7.10
C TRP A 346 6.21 -9.56 -7.71
N ILE A 347 7.17 -10.44 -7.99
CA ILE A 347 6.91 -11.79 -8.46
C ILE A 347 6.92 -12.73 -7.27
N PHE A 348 5.79 -13.39 -7.04
CA PHE A 348 5.65 -14.40 -6.00
C PHE A 348 6.04 -15.78 -6.56
N ASP A 349 6.72 -16.59 -5.75
CA ASP A 349 6.78 -18.04 -5.97
C ASP A 349 5.37 -18.62 -5.80
N LEU A 350 4.60 -18.68 -6.90
CA LEU A 350 3.31 -19.37 -6.91
C LEU A 350 3.54 -20.81 -6.45
N PRO A 351 2.95 -21.27 -5.32
CA PRO A 351 3.00 -22.69 -5.01
C PRO A 351 2.35 -23.42 -6.19
N LEU A 352 3.10 -24.33 -6.81
CA LEU A 352 2.61 -25.22 -7.85
C LEU A 352 1.45 -26.03 -7.26
N GLN A 353 0.23 -25.51 -7.38
CA GLN A 353 -0.94 -26.29 -7.13
C GLN A 353 -1.01 -27.26 -8.32
N GLU A 354 -0.58 -28.50 -8.10
CA GLU A 354 -0.71 -29.56 -9.09
C GLU A 354 -2.15 -29.53 -9.61
N VAL A 355 -2.31 -29.09 -10.85
CA VAL A 355 -3.57 -29.20 -11.58
C VAL A 355 -3.80 -30.69 -11.70
N ALA A 356 -4.59 -31.25 -10.79
CA ALA A 356 -5.07 -32.61 -10.90
C ALA A 356 -5.80 -32.70 -12.24
N GLN A 357 -5.19 -33.39 -13.20
CA GLN A 357 -5.82 -33.76 -14.45
C GLN A 357 -6.99 -34.67 -14.10
N ASP A 358 -8.21 -34.14 -14.24
CA ASP A 358 -9.45 -34.91 -14.14
C ASP A 358 -9.58 -35.77 -15.42
N GLU A 359 -8.86 -36.89 -15.45
CA GLU A 359 -9.19 -38.00 -16.33
C GLU A 359 -10.23 -38.88 -15.62
N GLY A 360 -11.44 -38.84 -16.16
CA GLY A 360 -12.63 -39.37 -15.51
C GLY A 360 -12.53 -40.80 -15.00
N LYS A 361 -13.15 -41.01 -13.84
CA LYS A 361 -13.70 -42.30 -13.41
C LYS A 361 -14.93 -42.09 -12.55
N GLU A 362 -16.00 -42.78 -12.97
CA GLU A 362 -17.31 -42.86 -12.34
C GLU A 362 -17.27 -43.24 -10.85
N ASP A 363 -18.22 -42.66 -10.12
CA ASP A 363 -18.88 -43.11 -8.89
C ASP A 363 -18.12 -44.09 -7.98
N ASN A 364 -17.60 -43.55 -6.88
CA ASN A 364 -17.81 -44.08 -5.54
C ASN A 364 -17.53 -43.00 -4.49
N LEU A 365 -18.59 -42.54 -3.82
CA LEU A 365 -18.51 -41.68 -2.63
C LEU A 365 -17.74 -42.38 -1.49
N PRO A 366 -16.66 -41.82 -0.95
CA PRO A 366 -16.14 -42.22 0.35
C PRO A 366 -16.92 -41.50 1.45
N GLN A 367 -17.32 -42.26 2.47
CA GLN A 367 -17.93 -41.73 3.68
C GLN A 367 -16.97 -40.79 4.41
N ILE A 368 -17.46 -39.61 4.78
CA ILE A 368 -16.77 -38.68 5.67
C ILE A 368 -16.80 -39.30 7.08
N GLU A 369 -15.65 -39.72 7.59
CA GLU A 369 -15.45 -39.94 9.03
C GLU A 369 -15.19 -38.59 9.70
N ASP A 370 -16.08 -38.22 10.62
CA ASP A 370 -15.95 -37.05 11.49
C ASP A 370 -14.66 -37.14 12.34
N LYS A 371 -13.75 -36.18 12.20
CA LYS A 371 -12.70 -35.90 13.19
C LYS A 371 -13.26 -34.96 14.27
N PRO A 372 -13.06 -35.24 15.57
CA PRO A 372 -13.64 -34.44 16.64
C PRO A 372 -12.95 -33.08 16.79
N ALA A 373 -13.75 -32.07 17.14
CA ALA A 373 -13.38 -30.69 17.44
C ALA A 373 -12.56 -30.55 18.74
N ALA A 374 -11.34 -31.11 18.77
CA ALA A 374 -10.50 -31.12 19.97
C ALA A 374 -9.60 -29.88 20.11
N ASP A 375 -9.34 -29.14 19.03
CA ASP A 375 -8.34 -28.07 19.08
C ASP A 375 -8.91 -26.72 19.55
N VAL A 376 -10.19 -26.43 19.31
CA VAL A 376 -10.79 -25.13 19.67
C VAL A 376 -11.01 -24.97 21.18
N GLU A 377 -11.40 -26.04 21.90
CA GLU A 377 -11.61 -25.98 23.35
C GLU A 377 -10.31 -25.75 24.13
N VAL A 378 -9.18 -26.26 23.64
CA VAL A 378 -7.87 -26.10 24.28
C VAL A 378 -7.40 -24.64 24.19
N TYR A 379 -7.56 -24.00 23.02
CA TYR A 379 -7.21 -22.58 22.86
C TYR A 379 -8.16 -21.64 23.61
N PHE A 380 -9.46 -21.97 23.67
CA PHE A 380 -10.43 -21.21 24.45
C PHE A 380 -10.15 -21.30 25.97
N GLY A 381 -9.80 -22.50 26.46
CA GLY A 381 -9.43 -22.73 27.86
C GLY A 381 -8.16 -21.99 28.28
N LEU A 382 -7.14 -21.95 27.42
CA LEU A 382 -5.90 -21.20 27.65
C LEU A 382 -6.13 -19.68 27.70
N GLY A 383 -7.00 -19.16 26.82
CA GLY A 383 -7.36 -17.73 26.82
C GLY A 383 -8.08 -17.28 28.09
N ILE A 384 -9.01 -18.09 28.60
CA ILE A 384 -9.74 -17.80 29.86
C ILE A 384 -8.79 -17.85 31.07
N ALA A 385 -7.88 -18.83 31.13
CA ALA A 385 -6.91 -18.94 32.22
C ALA A 385 -5.95 -17.74 32.28
N ALA A 386 -5.50 -17.24 31.13
CA ALA A 386 -4.66 -16.05 31.03
C ALA A 386 -5.40 -14.79 31.52
N LEU A 387 -6.69 -14.64 31.16
CA LEU A 387 -7.52 -13.51 31.57
C LEU A 387 -7.76 -13.50 33.09
N ILE A 388 -8.02 -14.67 33.69
CA ILE A 388 -8.19 -14.81 35.15
C ILE A 388 -6.89 -14.48 35.88
N GLY A 389 -5.74 -14.92 35.35
CA GLY A 389 -4.43 -14.59 35.91
C GLY A 389 -4.13 -13.09 35.91
N LEU A 390 -4.47 -12.39 34.82
CA LEU A 390 -4.32 -10.93 34.68
C LEU A 390 -5.24 -10.18 35.66
N LEU A 391 -6.49 -10.61 35.79
CA LEU A 391 -7.43 -9.99 36.74
C LEU A 391 -7.02 -10.20 38.19
N ALA A 392 -6.50 -11.37 38.54
CA ALA A 392 -6.00 -11.66 39.89
C ALA A 392 -4.78 -10.81 40.24
N THR A 393 -3.86 -10.60 39.29
CA THR A 393 -2.67 -9.76 39.49
C THR A 393 -3.02 -8.28 39.61
N ILE A 394 -3.95 -7.76 38.79
CA ILE A 394 -4.47 -6.39 38.93
C ILE A 394 -5.14 -6.19 40.30
N THR A 395 -5.96 -7.16 40.72
CA THR A 395 -6.65 -7.09 42.02
C THR A 395 -5.64 -7.10 43.18
N LEU A 396 -4.60 -7.92 43.10
CA LEU A 396 -3.54 -7.96 44.11
C LEU A 396 -2.76 -6.64 44.17
N LEU A 397 -2.47 -6.01 43.02
CA LEU A 397 -1.82 -4.70 42.96
C LEU A 397 -2.69 -3.58 43.55
N VAL A 398 -4.01 -3.62 43.33
CA VAL A 398 -4.95 -2.65 43.92
C VAL A 398 -5.07 -2.83 45.44
N VAL A 399 -5.09 -4.07 45.93
CA VAL A 399 -5.14 -4.37 47.38
C VAL A 399 -3.84 -3.98 48.08
N LEU A 400 -2.69 -4.24 47.46
CA LEU A 400 -1.38 -3.82 47.95
C LEU A 400 -1.18 -2.30 47.88
N GLY A 401 -1.68 -1.63 46.83
CA GLY A 401 -1.64 -0.18 46.71
C GLY A 401 -2.52 0.55 47.73
N ARG A 402 -3.64 -0.05 48.16
CA ARG A 402 -4.52 0.50 49.20
C ARG A 402 -4.02 0.29 50.63
N SER A 403 -3.09 -0.64 50.86
CA SER A 403 -2.54 -0.92 52.20
C SER A 403 -1.33 -0.05 52.58
N VAL A 404 -0.87 0.84 51.69
CA VAL A 404 0.26 1.76 51.92
C VAL A 404 -0.18 3.18 52.33
N ASN A 405 -1.47 3.50 52.33
CA ASN A 405 -1.96 4.80 52.84
C ASN A 405 -2.32 4.72 54.34
N LEU A 406 -1.30 4.77 55.20
CA LEU A 406 -1.45 5.08 56.62
C LEU A 406 -0.93 6.49 56.91
N GLN A 407 -1.89 7.41 57.03
CA GLN A 407 -1.97 8.72 57.69
C GLN A 407 -0.75 9.68 57.74
N PRO A 408 -0.96 10.99 57.46
CA PRO A 408 0.03 12.03 57.77
C PRO A 408 0.03 12.36 59.27
N PRO A 409 1.16 12.88 59.82
CA PRO A 409 1.32 13.08 61.25
C PRO A 409 0.55 14.29 61.79
N ARG A 410 -0.11 14.10 62.94
CA ARG A 410 -0.19 15.07 64.05
C ARG A 410 -0.15 14.35 65.38
#